data_AF-A0A7K4K314-F1
#
_entry.id   AF-A0A7K4K314-F1
#
_cell.length_a   1.000
_cell.length_b   1.000
_cell.length_c   1.000
_cell.angle_alpha   90.00
_cell.angle_beta   90.00
_cell.angle_gamma   90.00
#
_symmetry.space_group_name_H-M   'P 1'
#
loop_
_entity.id
_entity.type
_entity.pdbx_description
1 polymer ?
#
loop_
_entity_poly.entity_id
_entity_poly.type
_entity_poly.pdbx_seq_one_letter_code
_entity_poly.pdbx_strand_id
1 'polypeptide(L)'
;RKHLQEIPSSSSNVCSSFTWDWDSSKTSELLSGMGVSVLKRDKLGNENTPQELLLSPCPPHKRQKVKEKERDFVIVRRPRLLREPEPGVSWDALPDELLLAIFAYLPLNDLLKVSLICRRWRRLSFDESLWQTLDLTGRNLLPGVLGQLLPAGVTVFRCPRSCIGNPLFKNSKPLRVQHMDLSNCTVSVADLQSILCRCERLQNLSLEGLVLSDDIVKSIAQNPSLIRLNLCGCSGFSAEALELMLSSCSELEELNLSWCDFKAAHVKAAVTHVTSKVTQLNLSGYRQNLQISDVKTLVERCPSIVHLDLSDSVMLKPECFQHFHQLIFLQHLCLSRCYQISPAALVELGEIPSLKTLQVFGIVTDNSLQILKETLPDLKINCSHFTAIARPTIGNKKNHEIWGIKCRLTLRNSNS
;
A
#
# COMPACT_ATOMS: atom_id res chain seq x y z
N ARG A 1 62.96 -13.82 -9.95
CA ARG A 1 64.13 -13.60 -9.05
C ARG A 1 64.02 -12.16 -8.55
N LYS A 2 63.78 -11.83 -7.28
CA LYS A 2 63.54 -12.51 -6.00
C LYS A 2 62.71 -11.48 -5.18
N HIS A 3 61.55 -11.88 -4.64
CA HIS A 3 61.28 -12.20 -3.22
C HIS A 3 61.41 -10.99 -2.28
N LEU A 4 60.32 -10.48 -1.66
CA LEU A 4 59.43 -11.03 -0.61
C LEU A 4 59.94 -10.78 0.81
N GLN A 5 59.09 -10.13 1.62
CA GLN A 5 58.81 -10.30 3.06
C GLN A 5 57.50 -9.50 3.31
N GLU A 6 56.29 -10.07 3.38
CA GLU A 6 55.61 -10.87 4.44
C GLU A 6 55.53 -10.19 5.83
N ILE A 7 54.36 -9.63 6.24
CA ILE A 7 53.22 -10.17 7.07
C ILE A 7 53.35 -9.68 8.56
N PRO A 8 52.28 -9.25 9.30
CA PRO A 8 51.06 -10.03 9.53
C PRO A 8 49.67 -9.37 9.53
N SER A 9 48.71 -10.28 9.39
CA SER A 9 47.27 -10.24 9.59
C SER A 9 46.82 -9.84 11.00
N SER A 10 45.83 -8.94 11.07
CA SER A 10 44.76 -8.91 12.08
C SER A 10 43.60 -8.06 11.50
N SER A 11 42.55 -8.70 10.99
CA SER A 11 41.26 -8.90 11.67
C SER A 11 40.65 -7.62 12.28
N SER A 12 39.78 -6.94 11.54
CA SER A 12 38.46 -6.54 12.05
C SER A 12 37.54 -6.15 10.89
N ASN A 13 36.54 -7.00 10.67
CA ASN A 13 35.37 -6.71 9.85
C ASN A 13 34.52 -5.63 10.55
N VAL A 14 34.17 -4.56 9.85
CA VAL A 14 32.98 -3.77 10.17
C VAL A 14 32.17 -3.64 8.88
N CYS A 15 31.49 -4.73 8.54
CA CYS A 15 30.32 -4.68 7.69
C CYS A 15 29.18 -4.17 8.59
N SER A 16 28.67 -2.96 8.32
CA SER A 16 27.50 -2.42 8.99
C SER A 16 26.24 -3.14 8.51
N SER A 17 26.08 -4.38 8.98
CA SER A 17 24.79 -5.07 8.95
C SER A 17 23.85 -4.36 9.91
N PHE A 18 22.96 -3.52 9.38
CA PHE A 18 21.77 -3.09 10.11
C PHE A 18 20.82 -4.30 10.21
N THR A 19 21.06 -5.13 11.22
CA THR A 19 20.13 -6.17 11.65
C THR A 19 18.96 -5.51 12.35
N TRP A 20 17.81 -5.47 11.70
CA TRP A 20 16.54 -5.26 12.39
C TRP A 20 16.29 -6.47 13.27
N ASP A 21 16.70 -6.42 14.53
CA ASP A 21 16.13 -7.28 15.56
C ASP A 21 14.67 -6.84 15.74
N TRP A 22 13.78 -7.49 15.00
CA TRP A 22 12.34 -7.28 15.08
C TRP A 22 11.64 -8.56 15.53
N ASP A 23 10.86 -8.39 16.59
CA ASP A 23 10.26 -9.46 17.37
C ASP A 23 9.08 -10.13 16.64
N SER A 24 9.24 -11.39 16.28
CA SER A 24 8.20 -12.25 15.66
C SER A 24 7.01 -12.55 16.58
N SER A 25 7.12 -12.23 17.88
CA SER A 25 6.07 -12.46 18.88
C SER A 25 4.79 -11.68 18.59
N LYS A 26 4.90 -10.45 18.06
CA LYS A 26 3.77 -9.51 17.92
C LYS A 26 2.80 -9.88 16.79
N THR A 27 3.30 -10.56 15.75
CA THR A 27 2.46 -11.09 14.66
C THR A 27 1.94 -12.48 14.98
N SER A 28 2.68 -13.24 15.80
CA SER A 28 2.19 -14.46 16.43
C SER A 28 1.02 -14.18 17.38
N GLU A 29 1.01 -13.06 18.10
CA GLU A 29 -0.14 -12.62 18.92
C GLU A 29 -1.40 -12.35 18.10
N LEU A 30 -1.27 -11.73 16.92
CA LEU A 30 -2.40 -11.54 15.98
C LEU A 30 -2.99 -12.87 15.53
N LEU A 31 -2.15 -13.86 15.18
CA LEU A 31 -2.61 -15.18 14.73
C LEU A 31 -3.09 -16.08 15.87
N SER A 32 -2.46 -16.00 17.06
CA SER A 32 -2.87 -16.67 18.29
C SER A 32 -4.25 -16.18 18.73
N GLY A 33 -4.47 -14.85 18.62
CA GLY A 33 -5.77 -14.16 18.71
C GLY A 33 -6.84 -14.66 17.72
N MET A 34 -6.46 -15.37 16.66
CA MET A 34 -7.34 -15.77 15.55
C MET A 34 -7.47 -17.29 15.40
N GLY A 35 -6.84 -18.08 16.29
CA GLY A 35 -6.90 -19.55 16.30
C GLY A 35 -6.19 -20.22 15.11
N VAL A 36 -5.16 -19.58 14.55
CA VAL A 36 -4.34 -20.14 13.47
C VAL A 36 -3.02 -20.66 14.07
N SER A 37 -2.84 -21.98 14.08
CA SER A 37 -1.57 -22.60 14.46
C SER A 37 -0.54 -22.47 13.33
N VAL A 38 0.63 -21.93 13.63
CA VAL A 38 1.78 -21.90 12.71
C VAL A 38 2.21 -23.34 12.40
N LEU A 39 2.07 -23.78 11.15
CA LEU A 39 2.70 -25.00 10.67
C LEU A 39 4.22 -24.78 10.64
N LYS A 40 4.93 -25.37 11.60
CA LYS A 40 6.40 -25.41 11.58
C LYS A 40 6.85 -26.22 10.36
N ARG A 41 7.67 -25.62 9.50
CA ARG A 41 8.44 -26.34 8.47
C ARG A 41 9.55 -27.12 9.16
N ASP A 42 9.56 -28.43 8.97
CA ASP A 42 10.70 -29.28 9.31
C ASP A 42 11.91 -28.87 8.47
N LYS A 43 13.04 -28.64 9.13
CA LYS A 43 14.35 -28.44 8.49
C LYS A 43 15.04 -29.79 8.34
N LEU A 44 15.40 -30.13 7.11
CA LEU A 44 16.21 -31.27 6.73
C LEU A 44 17.71 -30.89 6.75
N GLY A 45 18.54 -31.74 7.37
CA GLY A 45 19.96 -31.97 7.05
C GLY A 45 21.01 -31.02 7.64
N ASN A 46 21.86 -31.50 8.57
CA ASN A 46 23.12 -32.17 8.21
C ASN A 46 23.85 -32.75 9.44
N GLU A 47 24.52 -33.87 9.18
CA GLU A 47 25.20 -34.80 10.09
C GLU A 47 26.48 -34.25 10.71
N ASN A 48 26.84 -34.76 11.90
CA ASN A 48 28.19 -35.25 12.27
C ASN A 48 28.18 -35.82 13.72
N THR A 49 28.26 -37.14 13.83
CA THR A 49 28.70 -37.98 14.99
C THR A 49 30.18 -38.40 14.77
N PRO A 50 30.93 -39.14 15.65
CA PRO A 50 30.54 -40.05 16.76
C PRO A 50 31.47 -40.02 18.02
N GLN A 51 31.11 -40.61 19.18
CA GLN A 51 31.53 -41.91 19.80
C GLN A 51 31.33 -41.71 21.34
N GLU A 52 30.99 -42.63 22.25
CA GLU A 52 30.88 -44.09 22.30
C GLU A 52 30.14 -44.50 23.62
N LEU A 53 29.90 -45.81 23.78
CA LEU A 53 29.50 -46.58 24.99
C LEU A 53 28.03 -47.02 25.16
N LEU A 54 27.72 -48.11 24.44
CA LEU A 54 27.29 -49.44 24.93
C LEU A 54 26.16 -49.55 25.99
N LEU A 55 25.07 -50.22 25.61
CA LEU A 55 24.63 -51.52 26.16
C LEU A 55 23.38 -52.03 25.42
N SER A 56 23.46 -53.27 24.92
CA SER A 56 22.41 -54.03 24.24
C SER A 56 21.50 -54.77 25.23
N PRO A 57 20.26 -55.14 24.81
CA PRO A 57 19.93 -56.57 24.81
C PRO A 57 19.04 -57.06 23.64
N CYS A 58 19.14 -58.38 23.41
CA CYS A 58 18.47 -59.26 22.45
C CYS A 58 16.92 -59.25 22.44
N PRO A 59 16.27 -59.86 21.41
CA PRO A 59 14.84 -59.78 21.16
C PRO A 59 14.05 -60.98 21.73
N PRO A 60 12.73 -60.85 21.99
CA PRO A 60 11.87 -62.02 22.11
C PRO A 60 10.80 -62.12 21.00
N HIS A 61 10.82 -63.30 20.37
CA HIS A 61 9.72 -64.19 19.96
C HIS A 61 8.41 -63.66 19.34
N LYS A 62 8.16 -64.15 18.11
CA LYS A 62 6.84 -64.30 17.49
C LYS A 62 5.87 -65.10 18.40
N ARG A 63 4.62 -64.63 18.56
CA ARG A 63 3.42 -65.49 18.70
C ARG A 63 2.10 -64.77 18.38
N GLN A 64 1.39 -65.40 17.43
CA GLN A 64 -0.07 -65.52 17.19
C GLN A 64 -1.02 -64.31 17.09
N LYS A 65 -1.62 -64.18 15.89
CA LYS A 65 -2.88 -63.49 15.60
C LYS A 65 -4.03 -64.04 16.45
N VAL A 66 -4.74 -63.17 17.16
CA VAL A 66 -6.06 -63.43 17.73
C VAL A 66 -7.05 -62.46 17.11
N LYS A 67 -8.19 -63.00 16.64
CA LYS A 67 -9.30 -62.31 15.97
C LYS A 67 -9.85 -61.14 16.80
N GLU A 68 -10.02 -60.00 16.15
CA GLU A 68 -10.78 -58.85 16.62
C GLU A 68 -12.23 -59.22 16.93
N LYS A 69 -12.73 -58.74 18.07
CA LYS A 69 -14.15 -58.49 18.31
C LYS A 69 -14.30 -56.97 18.36
N GLU A 70 -15.10 -56.43 17.45
CA GLU A 70 -15.47 -55.02 17.37
C GLU A 70 -15.84 -54.49 18.76
N ARG A 71 -15.10 -53.48 19.21
CA ARG A 71 -15.57 -52.59 20.27
C ARG A 71 -15.99 -51.30 19.58
N ASP A 72 -17.30 -51.06 19.57
CA ASP A 72 -17.86 -49.76 19.20
C ASP A 72 -17.21 -48.67 20.05
N PHE A 73 -16.43 -47.81 19.40
CA PHE A 73 -15.95 -46.58 20.01
C PHE A 73 -17.10 -45.57 20.05
N VAL A 74 -17.93 -45.64 21.09
CA VAL A 74 -18.93 -44.60 21.35
C VAL A 74 -18.21 -43.35 21.85
N ILE A 75 -18.19 -42.30 21.03
CA ILE A 75 -17.83 -40.95 21.48
C ILE A 75 -18.92 -40.48 22.44
N VAL A 76 -18.75 -40.73 23.74
CA VAL A 76 -19.61 -40.16 24.78
C VAL A 76 -19.35 -38.66 24.82
N ARG A 77 -20.27 -37.86 24.27
CA ARG A 77 -20.32 -36.42 24.55
C ARG A 77 -20.54 -36.29 26.06
N ARG A 78 -19.57 -35.73 26.79
CA ARG A 78 -19.82 -35.30 28.18
C ARG A 78 -21.10 -34.45 28.17
N PRO A 79 -22.14 -34.81 28.95
CA PRO A 79 -23.25 -33.92 29.16
C PRO A 79 -22.67 -32.62 29.68
N ARG A 80 -23.02 -31.49 29.06
CA ARG A 80 -22.79 -30.20 29.72
C ARG A 80 -23.55 -30.30 31.03
N LEU A 81 -22.83 -30.42 32.15
CA LEU A 81 -23.40 -30.15 33.46
C LEU A 81 -24.07 -28.80 33.32
N LEU A 82 -25.40 -28.78 33.39
CA LEU A 82 -26.18 -27.57 33.56
C LEU A 82 -25.68 -26.98 34.87
N ARG A 83 -24.73 -26.06 34.75
CA ARG A 83 -24.20 -25.29 35.86
C ARG A 83 -25.42 -24.58 36.45
N GLU A 84 -25.74 -24.87 37.70
CA GLU A 84 -26.80 -24.13 38.38
C GLU A 84 -26.49 -22.64 38.27
N PRO A 85 -27.51 -21.79 38.02
CA PRO A 85 -27.29 -20.36 37.91
C PRO A 85 -26.93 -19.85 39.30
N GLU A 86 -25.62 -19.74 39.56
CA GLU A 86 -25.08 -18.82 40.57
C GLU A 86 -25.79 -17.47 40.39
N PRO A 87 -26.21 -16.78 41.47
CA PRO A 87 -26.93 -15.50 41.42
C PRO A 87 -26.03 -14.34 40.98
N GLY A 88 -25.35 -14.50 39.85
CA GLY A 88 -24.48 -13.53 39.20
C GLY A 88 -25.13 -12.96 37.94
N VAL A 89 -24.74 -11.73 37.60
CA VAL A 89 -25.17 -11.08 36.35
C VAL A 89 -24.59 -11.85 35.16
N SER A 90 -25.46 -12.39 34.30
CA SER A 90 -25.04 -13.09 33.08
C SER A 90 -24.89 -12.13 31.91
N TRP A 91 -23.66 -11.99 31.42
CA TRP A 91 -23.35 -11.25 30.19
C TRP A 91 -23.91 -11.93 28.93
N ASP A 92 -24.27 -13.22 29.00
CA ASP A 92 -24.87 -13.95 27.87
C ASP A 92 -26.29 -13.46 27.56
N ALA A 93 -26.97 -12.82 28.51
CA ALA A 93 -28.29 -12.23 28.31
C ALA A 93 -28.24 -10.86 27.61
N LEU A 94 -27.06 -10.23 27.52
CA LEU A 94 -26.92 -8.90 26.91
C LEU A 94 -27.20 -9.00 25.39
N PRO A 95 -28.03 -8.14 24.78
CA PRO A 95 -28.27 -8.12 23.33
C PRO A 95 -26.99 -7.93 22.50
N ASP A 96 -27.02 -8.42 21.26
CA ASP A 96 -25.87 -8.35 20.34
C ASP A 96 -25.45 -6.89 20.08
N GLU A 97 -26.41 -5.98 19.96
CA GLU A 97 -26.20 -4.56 19.69
C GLU A 97 -25.42 -3.87 20.82
N LEU A 98 -25.69 -4.25 22.07
CA LEU A 98 -24.97 -3.71 23.22
C LEU A 98 -23.56 -4.30 23.32
N LEU A 99 -23.37 -5.58 22.97
CA LEU A 99 -22.03 -6.16 22.86
C LEU A 99 -21.21 -5.49 21.74
N LEU A 100 -21.82 -5.20 20.59
CA LEU A 100 -21.18 -4.46 19.50
C LEU A 100 -20.82 -3.03 19.93
N ALA A 101 -21.71 -2.36 20.66
CA ALA A 101 -21.43 -1.04 21.24
C ALA A 101 -20.22 -1.09 22.19
N ILE A 102 -20.11 -2.12 23.03
CA ILE A 102 -18.94 -2.33 23.90
C ILE A 102 -17.69 -2.59 23.04
N PHE A 103 -17.77 -3.47 22.05
CA PHE A 103 -16.64 -3.83 21.18
C PHE A 103 -16.15 -2.65 20.32
N ALA A 104 -17.02 -1.68 20.01
CA ALA A 104 -16.65 -0.47 19.29
C ALA A 104 -15.61 0.39 20.04
N TYR A 105 -15.56 0.29 21.38
CA TYR A 105 -14.56 0.96 22.21
C TYR A 105 -13.22 0.21 22.28
N LEU A 106 -13.16 -1.05 21.84
CA LEU A 106 -11.94 -1.85 21.92
C LEU A 106 -10.97 -1.51 20.77
N PRO A 107 -9.66 -1.35 21.08
CA PRO A 107 -8.63 -1.26 20.06
C PRO A 107 -8.49 -2.62 19.35
N LEU A 108 -7.81 -2.62 18.19
CA LEU A 108 -7.67 -3.80 17.34
C LEU A 108 -7.15 -5.05 18.08
N ASN A 109 -6.12 -4.89 18.92
CA ASN A 109 -5.56 -6.02 19.68
C ASN A 109 -6.57 -6.64 20.63
N ASP A 110 -7.33 -5.81 21.36
CA ASP A 110 -8.30 -6.32 22.32
C ASP A 110 -9.55 -6.86 21.62
N LEU A 111 -9.95 -6.27 20.49
CA LEU A 111 -11.01 -6.79 19.63
C LEU A 111 -10.68 -8.21 19.13
N LEU A 112 -9.41 -8.48 18.79
CA LEU A 112 -8.97 -9.81 18.41
C LEU A 112 -8.92 -10.77 19.61
N LYS A 113 -8.49 -10.31 20.79
CA LYS A 113 -8.52 -11.14 22.02
C LYS A 113 -9.94 -11.54 22.41
N VAL A 114 -10.92 -10.63 22.34
CA VAL A 114 -12.31 -10.98 22.68
C VAL A 114 -12.91 -12.01 21.72
N SER A 115 -12.38 -12.10 20.50
CA SER A 115 -12.78 -13.13 19.52
C SER A 115 -12.46 -14.56 19.95
N LEU A 116 -11.55 -14.73 20.93
CA LEU A 116 -11.16 -16.03 21.47
C LEU A 116 -12.05 -16.54 22.62
N ILE A 117 -12.93 -15.70 23.17
CA ILE A 117 -13.66 -16.01 24.41
C ILE A 117 -14.73 -17.07 24.17
N CYS A 118 -15.65 -16.82 23.23
CA CYS A 118 -16.71 -17.78 22.89
C CYS A 118 -17.17 -17.61 21.43
N ARG A 119 -17.97 -18.55 20.92
CA ARG A 119 -18.46 -18.52 19.52
C ARG A 119 -19.29 -17.27 19.20
N ARG A 120 -20.09 -16.79 20.16
CA ARG A 120 -20.90 -15.58 19.98
C ARG A 120 -20.01 -14.35 19.87
N TRP A 121 -19.06 -14.19 20.78
CA TRP A 121 -18.11 -13.07 20.78
C TRP A 121 -17.22 -13.09 19.56
N ARG A 122 -16.78 -14.27 19.11
CA ARG A 122 -16.07 -14.44 17.83
C ARG A 122 -16.89 -13.96 16.64
N ARG A 123 -18.18 -14.27 16.58
CA ARG A 123 -19.04 -13.79 15.48
C ARG A 123 -19.16 -12.26 15.52
N LEU A 124 -19.43 -11.70 16.70
CA LEU A 124 -19.65 -10.26 16.88
C LEU A 124 -18.37 -9.43 16.74
N SER A 125 -17.21 -9.96 17.13
CA SER A 125 -15.94 -9.24 17.00
C SER A 125 -15.53 -9.05 15.54
N PHE A 126 -16.07 -9.84 14.61
CA PHE A 126 -15.88 -9.74 13.16
C PHE A 126 -17.11 -9.16 12.44
N ASP A 127 -17.99 -8.49 13.17
CA ASP A 127 -19.13 -7.79 12.58
C ASP A 127 -18.67 -6.59 11.74
N GLU A 128 -19.31 -6.38 10.59
CA GLU A 128 -18.91 -5.36 9.61
C GLU A 128 -18.90 -3.94 10.21
N SER A 129 -19.76 -3.66 11.19
CA SER A 129 -19.83 -2.34 11.85
C SER A 129 -18.53 -1.96 12.56
N LEU A 130 -17.70 -2.94 12.95
CA LEU A 130 -16.46 -2.70 13.67
C LEU A 130 -15.26 -2.48 12.74
N TRP A 131 -15.26 -3.04 11.53
CA TRP A 131 -14.05 -3.17 10.71
C TRP A 131 -13.89 -2.13 9.60
N GLN A 132 -14.79 -1.15 9.53
CA GLN A 132 -14.83 -0.16 8.44
C GLN A 132 -13.47 0.47 8.14
N THR A 133 -12.70 0.88 9.16
CA THR A 133 -11.42 1.58 8.99
C THR A 133 -10.27 0.90 9.72
N LEU A 134 -9.23 0.51 8.97
CA LEU A 134 -8.11 -0.31 9.43
C LEU A 134 -6.76 0.27 9.00
N ASP A 135 -5.85 0.47 9.97
CA ASP A 135 -4.46 0.90 9.75
C ASP A 135 -3.47 -0.17 10.26
N LEU A 136 -2.71 -0.74 9.32
CA LEU A 136 -1.64 -1.70 9.51
C LEU A 136 -0.30 -1.19 8.93
N THR A 137 -0.08 0.13 8.93
CA THR A 137 1.16 0.76 8.44
C THR A 137 2.42 0.17 9.08
N GLY A 138 3.45 -0.09 8.27
CA GLY A 138 4.78 -0.47 8.75
C GLY A 138 4.84 -1.86 9.39
N ARG A 139 3.94 -2.78 9.00
CA ARG A 139 3.81 -4.10 9.64
C ARG A 139 4.32 -5.21 8.73
N ASN A 140 4.80 -6.29 9.36
CA ASN A 140 5.06 -7.55 8.67
C ASN A 140 3.82 -8.45 8.83
N LEU A 141 3.02 -8.56 7.80
CA LEU A 141 1.77 -9.30 7.80
C LEU A 141 2.03 -10.73 7.33
N LEU A 142 1.77 -11.69 8.21
CA LEU A 142 1.94 -13.10 7.91
C LEU A 142 0.90 -13.58 6.88
N PRO A 143 1.17 -14.70 6.17
CA PRO A 143 0.22 -15.27 5.25
C PRO A 143 -1.14 -15.54 5.91
N GLY A 144 -2.23 -15.25 5.20
CA GLY A 144 -3.61 -15.43 5.67
C GLY A 144 -4.19 -14.28 6.48
N VAL A 145 -3.37 -13.33 6.95
CA VAL A 145 -3.86 -12.20 7.76
C VAL A 145 -4.82 -11.34 6.94
N LEU A 146 -4.40 -10.87 5.76
CA LEU A 146 -5.26 -10.02 4.93
C LEU A 146 -6.52 -10.73 4.40
N GLY A 147 -6.42 -12.03 4.08
CA GLY A 147 -7.57 -12.81 3.64
C GLY A 147 -8.60 -13.09 4.74
N GLN A 148 -8.27 -12.80 6.00
CA GLN A 148 -9.23 -12.80 7.11
C GLN A 148 -9.73 -11.39 7.41
N LEU A 149 -8.87 -10.38 7.40
CA LEU A 149 -9.21 -9.03 7.83
C LEU A 149 -10.01 -8.25 6.78
N LEU A 150 -9.59 -8.24 5.50
CA LEU A 150 -10.28 -7.45 4.48
C LEU A 150 -11.74 -7.90 4.26
N PRO A 151 -12.07 -9.20 4.26
CA PRO A 151 -13.45 -9.65 4.17
C PRO A 151 -14.34 -9.32 5.38
N ALA A 152 -13.79 -8.83 6.49
CA ALA A 152 -14.56 -8.44 7.68
C ALA A 152 -15.38 -7.16 7.49
N GLY A 153 -15.41 -6.58 6.29
CA GLY A 153 -16.15 -5.35 5.99
C GLY A 153 -15.29 -4.09 5.94
N VAL A 154 -13.98 -4.24 5.73
CA VAL A 154 -13.05 -3.10 5.61
C VAL A 154 -13.42 -2.27 4.37
N THR A 155 -13.69 -0.98 4.57
CA THR A 155 -13.91 0.00 3.50
C THR A 155 -12.72 0.93 3.32
N VAL A 156 -11.97 1.19 4.40
CA VAL A 156 -10.76 2.02 4.41
C VAL A 156 -9.60 1.18 4.93
N PHE A 157 -8.60 0.95 4.08
CA PHE A 157 -7.42 0.16 4.40
C PHE A 157 -6.14 0.96 4.18
N ARG A 158 -5.45 1.27 5.27
CA ARG A 158 -4.16 1.95 5.28
C ARG A 158 -3.07 0.97 5.67
N CYS A 159 -2.17 0.65 4.76
CA CYS A 159 -1.09 -0.29 5.01
C CYS A 159 0.22 0.07 4.27
N PRO A 160 0.66 1.34 4.19
CA PRO A 160 1.91 1.68 3.52
C PRO A 160 3.13 1.12 4.26
N ARG A 161 4.21 0.88 3.52
CA ARG A 161 5.52 0.43 4.03
C ARG A 161 5.46 -0.88 4.83
N SER A 162 4.54 -1.77 4.44
CA SER A 162 4.33 -3.06 5.10
C SER A 162 4.85 -4.22 4.25
N CYS A 163 5.27 -5.31 4.88
CA CYS A 163 5.54 -6.57 4.21
C CYS A 163 4.25 -7.40 4.20
N ILE A 164 3.75 -7.77 3.04
CA ILE A 164 2.47 -8.47 2.89
C ILE A 164 2.76 -9.90 2.46
N GLY A 165 2.51 -10.86 3.35
CA GLY A 165 2.47 -12.28 3.02
C GLY A 165 1.21 -12.65 2.24
N ASN A 166 1.21 -13.84 1.65
CA ASN A 166 0.11 -14.34 0.82
C ASN A 166 -1.26 -14.17 1.50
N PRO A 167 -2.23 -13.45 0.91
CA PRO A 167 -3.51 -13.16 1.55
C PRO A 167 -4.33 -14.39 1.95
N LEU A 168 -4.28 -15.49 1.19
CA LEU A 168 -5.06 -16.73 1.42
C LEU A 168 -6.56 -16.50 1.67
N PHE A 169 -7.24 -15.81 0.74
CA PHE A 169 -8.70 -15.60 0.81
C PHE A 169 -9.47 -16.93 0.79
N LYS A 170 -10.41 -17.12 1.73
CA LYS A 170 -11.19 -18.36 1.87
C LYS A 170 -12.27 -18.56 0.80
N ASN A 171 -12.73 -17.48 0.18
CA ASN A 171 -13.79 -17.49 -0.83
C ASN A 171 -13.48 -16.44 -1.90
N SER A 172 -14.27 -16.41 -2.98
CA SER A 172 -14.15 -15.46 -4.09
C SER A 172 -15.00 -14.19 -3.91
N LYS A 173 -15.49 -13.90 -2.69
CA LYS A 173 -16.39 -12.74 -2.49
C LYS A 173 -15.65 -11.43 -2.78
N PRO A 174 -16.34 -10.43 -3.37
CA PRO A 174 -15.77 -9.11 -3.58
C PRO A 174 -15.51 -8.43 -2.24
N LEU A 175 -14.42 -7.66 -2.19
CA LEU A 175 -14.07 -6.82 -1.05
C LEU A 175 -14.88 -5.53 -1.09
N ARG A 176 -15.13 -4.94 0.08
CA ARG A 176 -15.85 -3.66 0.21
C ARG A 176 -14.93 -2.44 0.24
N VAL A 177 -13.64 -2.64 0.00
CA VAL A 177 -12.64 -1.58 0.12
C VAL A 177 -12.91 -0.49 -0.92
N GLN A 178 -12.97 0.75 -0.45
CA GLN A 178 -13.15 1.97 -1.25
C GLN A 178 -11.90 2.84 -1.22
N HIS A 179 -11.14 2.79 -0.13
CA HIS A 179 -9.94 3.59 0.06
C HIS A 179 -8.79 2.66 0.46
N MET A 180 -7.77 2.56 -0.38
CA MET A 180 -6.65 1.64 -0.15
C MET A 180 -5.29 2.32 -0.39
N ASP A 181 -4.43 2.28 0.64
CA ASP A 181 -3.03 2.71 0.53
C ASP A 181 -2.10 1.54 0.83
N LEU A 182 -1.42 1.06 -0.21
CA LEU A 182 -0.36 0.05 -0.16
C LEU A 182 1.00 0.61 -0.58
N SER A 183 1.16 1.93 -0.55
CA SER A 183 2.38 2.58 -1.02
C SER A 183 3.63 2.03 -0.33
N ASN A 184 4.67 1.76 -1.11
CA ASN A 184 5.98 1.27 -0.67
C ASN A 184 5.93 -0.03 0.13
N CYS A 185 4.93 -0.89 -0.09
CA CYS A 185 4.89 -2.23 0.48
C CYS A 185 5.91 -3.19 -0.16
N THR A 186 6.25 -4.25 0.56
CA THR A 186 6.88 -5.45 0.00
C THR A 186 5.80 -6.51 -0.17
N VAL A 187 5.34 -6.72 -1.40
CA VAL A 187 4.28 -7.68 -1.75
C VAL A 187 4.61 -8.31 -3.10
N SER A 188 4.31 -9.60 -3.29
CA SER A 188 4.50 -10.22 -4.60
C SER A 188 3.43 -9.73 -5.59
N VAL A 189 3.77 -9.69 -6.88
CA VAL A 189 2.83 -9.29 -7.95
C VAL A 189 1.57 -10.17 -7.93
N ALA A 190 1.73 -11.48 -7.71
CA ALA A 190 0.60 -12.42 -7.63
C ALA A 190 -0.29 -12.16 -6.41
N ASP A 191 0.31 -11.86 -5.25
CA ASP A 191 -0.45 -11.56 -4.04
C ASP A 191 -1.19 -10.22 -4.18
N LEU A 192 -0.56 -9.19 -4.75
CA LEU A 192 -1.19 -7.90 -5.02
C LEU A 192 -2.36 -8.04 -6.00
N GLN A 193 -2.17 -8.81 -7.09
CA GLN A 193 -3.23 -9.14 -8.03
C GLN A 193 -4.39 -9.86 -7.34
N SER A 194 -4.10 -10.81 -6.44
CA SER A 194 -5.13 -11.56 -5.71
C SER A 194 -6.01 -10.70 -4.78
N ILE A 195 -5.49 -9.54 -4.34
CA ILE A 195 -6.21 -8.55 -3.56
C ILE A 195 -7.05 -7.66 -4.50
N LEU A 196 -6.40 -7.07 -5.51
CA LEU A 196 -7.04 -6.05 -6.36
C LEU A 196 -8.11 -6.62 -7.30
N CYS A 197 -7.99 -7.88 -7.74
CA CYS A 197 -9.02 -8.52 -8.57
C CYS A 197 -10.36 -8.75 -7.87
N ARG A 198 -10.44 -8.42 -6.57
CA ARG A 198 -11.66 -8.50 -5.74
C ARG A 198 -12.20 -7.13 -5.38
N CYS A 199 -11.54 -6.07 -5.81
CA CYS A 199 -11.89 -4.70 -5.51
C CYS A 199 -12.60 -4.07 -6.72
N GLU A 200 -13.91 -3.87 -6.60
CA GLU A 200 -14.78 -3.32 -7.67
C GLU A 200 -15.46 -2.01 -7.24
N ARG A 201 -15.02 -1.43 -6.10
CA ARG A 201 -15.63 -0.24 -5.47
C ARG A 201 -14.60 0.80 -5.03
N LEU A 202 -13.38 0.71 -5.53
CA LEU A 202 -12.32 1.66 -5.19
C LEU A 202 -12.68 3.06 -5.67
N GLN A 203 -12.46 4.02 -4.78
CA GLN A 203 -12.56 5.45 -5.03
C GLN A 203 -11.19 6.11 -4.92
N ASN A 204 -10.38 5.70 -3.93
CA ASN A 204 -9.03 6.22 -3.76
C ASN A 204 -8.04 5.06 -3.62
N LEU A 205 -7.01 5.04 -4.46
CA LEU A 205 -6.00 3.98 -4.48
C LEU A 205 -4.59 4.58 -4.58
N SER A 206 -3.68 4.07 -3.74
CA SER A 206 -2.24 4.29 -3.92
C SER A 206 -1.47 2.98 -3.88
N LEU A 207 -0.70 2.76 -4.95
CA LEU A 207 0.22 1.64 -5.14
C LEU A 207 1.65 2.12 -5.35
N GLU A 208 1.96 3.35 -4.93
CA GLU A 208 3.24 4.00 -5.18
C GLU A 208 4.45 3.10 -4.85
N GLY A 209 5.42 3.09 -5.75
CA GLY A 209 6.68 2.35 -5.58
C GLY A 209 6.55 0.83 -5.74
N LEU A 210 5.42 0.30 -6.20
CA LEU A 210 5.22 -1.13 -6.41
C LEU A 210 5.50 -1.57 -7.85
N VAL A 211 5.96 -2.81 -8.00
CA VAL A 211 5.98 -3.49 -9.30
C VAL A 211 4.58 -4.08 -9.54
N LEU A 212 4.00 -3.76 -10.68
CA LEU A 212 2.66 -4.18 -11.08
C LEU A 212 2.73 -5.21 -12.22
N SER A 213 1.59 -5.42 -12.87
CA SER A 213 1.42 -6.19 -14.09
C SER A 213 0.19 -5.70 -14.85
N ASP A 214 0.04 -6.09 -16.11
CA ASP A 214 -1.15 -5.77 -16.90
C ASP A 214 -2.44 -6.28 -16.24
N ASP A 215 -2.40 -7.43 -15.57
CA ASP A 215 -3.57 -7.98 -14.86
C ASP A 215 -3.93 -7.17 -13.61
N ILE A 216 -2.95 -6.59 -12.93
CA ILE A 216 -3.20 -5.64 -11.84
C ILE A 216 -3.86 -4.38 -12.40
N VAL A 217 -3.34 -3.82 -13.49
CA VAL A 217 -3.89 -2.61 -14.12
C VAL A 217 -5.32 -2.86 -14.64
N LYS A 218 -5.59 -4.03 -15.23
CA LYS A 218 -6.95 -4.47 -15.59
C LYS A 218 -7.87 -4.59 -14.38
N SER A 219 -7.36 -5.05 -13.23
CA SER A 219 -8.14 -5.09 -11.99
C SER A 219 -8.48 -3.69 -11.48
N ILE A 220 -7.56 -2.72 -11.63
CA ILE A 220 -7.84 -1.31 -11.31
C ILE A 220 -8.94 -0.78 -12.25
N ALA A 221 -8.89 -1.10 -13.54
CA ALA A 221 -9.88 -0.70 -14.55
C ALA A 221 -11.33 -1.12 -14.22
N GLN A 222 -11.52 -2.14 -13.39
CA GLN A 222 -12.84 -2.57 -12.90
C GLN A 222 -13.50 -1.59 -11.92
N ASN A 223 -12.84 -0.47 -11.60
CA ASN A 223 -13.31 0.54 -10.66
C ASN A 223 -13.62 1.85 -11.40
N PRO A 224 -14.79 1.98 -12.06
CA PRO A 224 -15.14 3.19 -12.81
C PRO A 224 -15.37 4.41 -11.90
N SER A 225 -15.67 4.19 -10.62
CA SER A 225 -15.87 5.21 -9.58
C SER A 225 -14.58 5.73 -8.96
N LEU A 226 -13.42 5.45 -9.54
CA LEU A 226 -12.13 5.79 -8.97
C LEU A 226 -11.85 7.29 -9.19
N ILE A 227 -11.69 8.01 -8.08
CA ILE A 227 -11.53 9.48 -7.99
C ILE A 227 -10.04 9.85 -7.89
N ARG A 228 -9.27 9.14 -7.06
CA ARG A 228 -7.84 9.41 -6.84
C ARG A 228 -6.98 8.17 -7.08
N LEU A 229 -6.00 8.28 -7.98
CA LEU A 229 -5.07 7.21 -8.29
C LEU A 229 -3.62 7.68 -8.18
N ASN A 230 -2.84 7.02 -7.33
CA ASN A 230 -1.40 7.24 -7.23
C ASN A 230 -0.62 5.97 -7.59
N LEU A 231 -0.02 5.98 -8.78
CA LEU A 231 0.91 4.96 -9.29
C LEU A 231 2.34 5.50 -9.39
N CYS A 232 2.67 6.57 -8.67
CA CYS A 232 4.02 7.15 -8.67
C CYS A 232 5.09 6.05 -8.48
N GLY A 233 6.13 6.05 -9.32
CA GLY A 233 7.23 5.08 -9.21
C GLY A 233 6.85 3.62 -9.52
N CYS A 234 5.66 3.35 -10.07
CA CYS A 234 5.28 1.99 -10.44
C CYS A 234 5.95 1.54 -11.74
N SER A 235 6.02 0.23 -11.95
CA SER A 235 6.59 -0.38 -13.15
C SER A 235 5.90 -1.70 -13.50
N GLY A 236 6.24 -2.29 -14.66
CA GLY A 236 5.81 -3.65 -15.01
C GLY A 236 4.50 -3.77 -15.78
N PHE A 237 3.97 -2.67 -16.34
CA PHE A 237 2.75 -2.69 -17.14
C PHE A 237 2.89 -2.00 -18.50
N SER A 238 2.11 -2.46 -19.48
CA SER A 238 2.11 -2.03 -20.86
C SER A 238 1.35 -0.71 -21.09
N ALA A 239 1.55 -0.09 -22.24
CA ALA A 239 0.83 1.13 -22.62
C ALA A 239 -0.65 0.82 -22.92
N GLU A 240 -0.92 -0.37 -23.44
CA GLU A 240 -2.26 -0.88 -23.74
C GLU A 240 -3.08 -1.10 -22.47
N ALA A 241 -2.46 -1.66 -21.42
CA ALA A 241 -3.11 -1.81 -20.13
C ALA A 241 -3.42 -0.44 -19.49
N LEU A 242 -2.48 0.51 -19.59
CA LEU A 242 -2.67 1.88 -19.11
C LEU A 242 -3.82 2.59 -19.85
N GLU A 243 -3.87 2.49 -21.17
CA GLU A 243 -4.95 3.02 -22.01
C GLU A 243 -6.32 2.46 -21.58
N LEU A 244 -6.42 1.14 -21.40
CA LEU A 244 -7.64 0.47 -20.97
C LEU A 244 -8.12 0.99 -19.61
N MET A 245 -7.20 1.09 -18.65
CA MET A 245 -7.51 1.57 -17.31
C MET A 245 -7.99 3.03 -17.32
N LEU A 246 -7.26 3.92 -17.99
CA LEU A 246 -7.62 5.34 -18.06
C LEU A 246 -8.95 5.57 -18.78
N SER A 247 -9.24 4.78 -19.81
CA SER A 247 -10.52 4.82 -20.52
C SER A 247 -11.70 4.33 -19.66
N SER A 248 -11.44 3.43 -18.70
CA SER A 248 -12.47 2.87 -17.82
C SER A 248 -12.74 3.74 -16.58
N CYS A 249 -11.69 4.33 -15.99
CA CYS A 249 -11.77 5.17 -14.80
C CYS A 249 -12.21 6.61 -15.14
N SER A 250 -13.44 6.76 -15.60
CA SER A 250 -14.00 8.02 -16.12
C SER A 250 -14.22 9.12 -15.07
N GLU A 251 -14.33 8.75 -13.78
CA GLU A 251 -14.52 9.67 -12.65
C GLU A 251 -13.22 10.18 -12.00
N LEU A 252 -12.06 9.91 -12.60
CA LEU A 252 -10.77 10.35 -12.07
C LEU A 252 -10.67 11.88 -11.98
N GLU A 253 -10.35 12.38 -10.80
CA GLU A 253 -10.10 13.81 -10.52
C GLU A 253 -8.63 14.07 -10.21
N GLU A 254 -7.97 13.17 -9.47
CA GLU A 254 -6.54 13.28 -9.12
C GLU A 254 -5.76 12.05 -9.61
N LEU A 255 -4.74 12.29 -10.43
CA LEU A 255 -3.93 11.23 -11.00
C LEU A 255 -2.44 11.53 -10.87
N ASN A 256 -1.72 10.61 -10.26
CA ASN A 256 -0.27 10.66 -10.17
C ASN A 256 0.33 9.43 -10.85
N LEU A 257 0.93 9.64 -12.02
CA LEU A 257 1.65 8.61 -12.78
C LEU A 257 3.17 8.85 -12.76
N SER A 258 3.65 9.85 -12.02
CA SER A 258 5.05 10.30 -12.10
C SER A 258 6.08 9.20 -11.84
N TRP A 259 7.27 9.35 -12.44
CA TRP A 259 8.42 8.47 -12.20
C TRP A 259 8.20 6.97 -12.47
N CYS A 260 7.21 6.61 -13.29
CA CYS A 260 7.07 5.25 -13.80
C CYS A 260 8.12 4.96 -14.90
N ASP A 261 8.41 3.69 -15.20
CA ASP A 261 9.27 3.29 -16.34
C ASP A 261 8.55 3.41 -17.68
N PHE A 262 7.97 4.58 -17.93
CA PHE A 262 7.18 4.89 -19.13
C PHE A 262 8.07 5.23 -20.30
N LYS A 263 7.76 4.63 -21.45
CA LYS A 263 8.28 5.02 -22.75
C LYS A 263 7.32 6.01 -23.42
N ALA A 264 7.69 6.52 -24.60
CA ALA A 264 6.84 7.45 -25.35
C ALA A 264 5.42 6.90 -25.60
N ALA A 265 5.27 5.58 -25.82
CA ALA A 265 3.96 4.94 -25.98
C ALA A 265 3.07 5.08 -24.73
N HIS A 266 3.63 4.90 -23.53
CA HIS A 266 2.90 5.07 -22.26
C HIS A 266 2.51 6.53 -22.03
N VAL A 267 3.42 7.48 -22.29
CA VAL A 267 3.12 8.91 -22.17
C VAL A 267 1.99 9.30 -23.11
N LYS A 268 2.05 8.83 -24.37
CA LYS A 268 0.99 9.04 -25.35
C LYS A 268 -0.33 8.48 -24.86
N ALA A 269 -0.37 7.23 -24.41
CA ALA A 269 -1.57 6.61 -23.85
C ALA A 269 -2.13 7.41 -22.65
N ALA A 270 -1.26 7.93 -21.78
CA ALA A 270 -1.69 8.77 -20.67
C ALA A 270 -2.39 10.05 -21.16
N VAL A 271 -1.74 10.85 -22.02
CA VAL A 271 -2.31 12.14 -22.47
C VAL A 271 -3.54 11.98 -23.37
N THR A 272 -3.68 10.85 -24.09
CA THR A 272 -4.84 10.59 -24.95
C THR A 272 -6.04 9.98 -24.23
N HIS A 273 -5.86 9.29 -23.10
CA HIS A 273 -6.96 8.57 -22.42
C HIS A 273 -7.31 9.08 -21.02
N VAL A 274 -6.51 9.95 -20.41
CA VAL A 274 -6.91 10.61 -19.14
C VAL A 274 -8.27 11.31 -19.31
N THR A 275 -9.20 11.10 -18.39
CA THR A 275 -10.53 11.72 -18.43
C THR A 275 -10.47 13.25 -18.36
N SER A 276 -11.42 13.94 -19.00
CA SER A 276 -11.54 15.40 -18.97
C SER A 276 -11.93 15.95 -17.59
N LYS A 277 -12.37 15.08 -16.67
CA LYS A 277 -12.66 15.40 -15.27
C LYS A 277 -11.41 15.60 -14.40
N VAL A 278 -10.22 15.23 -14.87
CA VAL A 278 -8.99 15.40 -14.10
C VAL A 278 -8.73 16.87 -13.82
N THR A 279 -8.55 17.19 -12.54
CA THR A 279 -8.20 18.52 -12.05
C THR A 279 -6.77 18.57 -11.51
N GLN A 280 -6.21 17.44 -11.06
CA GLN A 280 -4.85 17.36 -10.56
C GLN A 280 -4.08 16.23 -11.24
N LEU A 281 -3.01 16.55 -11.97
CA LEU A 281 -2.25 15.59 -12.76
C LEU A 281 -0.75 15.74 -12.52
N ASN A 282 -0.09 14.61 -12.22
CA ASN A 282 1.36 14.52 -12.18
C ASN A 282 1.88 13.55 -13.24
N LEU A 283 2.60 14.11 -14.23
CA LEU A 283 3.31 13.40 -15.29
C LEU A 283 4.81 13.74 -15.27
N SER A 284 5.38 14.00 -14.08
CA SER A 284 6.81 14.28 -13.94
C SER A 284 7.69 13.03 -14.11
N GLY A 285 8.96 13.25 -14.48
CA GLY A 285 10.01 12.22 -14.47
C GLY A 285 10.31 11.54 -15.82
N TYR A 286 9.61 11.89 -16.89
CA TYR A 286 9.73 11.19 -18.19
C TYR A 286 10.80 11.74 -19.14
N ARG A 287 11.46 12.84 -18.79
CA ARG A 287 12.60 13.41 -19.52
C ARG A 287 12.33 13.53 -21.03
N GLN A 288 12.99 12.70 -21.84
CA GLN A 288 12.89 12.72 -23.31
C GLN A 288 11.62 12.08 -23.87
N ASN A 289 10.84 11.38 -23.04
CA ASN A 289 9.64 10.67 -23.50
C ASN A 289 8.38 11.55 -23.50
N LEU A 290 8.41 12.72 -22.85
CA LEU A 290 7.30 13.69 -22.84
C LEU A 290 7.66 14.89 -23.72
N GLN A 291 6.89 15.10 -24.78
CA GLN A 291 7.09 16.12 -25.79
C GLN A 291 6.07 17.26 -25.67
N ILE A 292 6.34 18.39 -26.33
CA ILE A 292 5.40 19.53 -26.38
C ILE A 292 4.06 19.13 -27.03
N SER A 293 4.08 18.23 -28.02
CA SER A 293 2.84 17.68 -28.63
C SER A 293 1.97 16.91 -27.63
N ASP A 294 2.57 16.27 -26.64
CA ASP A 294 1.84 15.54 -25.61
C ASP A 294 1.17 16.51 -24.64
N VAL A 295 1.86 17.61 -24.28
CA VAL A 295 1.29 18.72 -23.50
C VAL A 295 0.11 19.34 -24.23
N LYS A 296 0.26 19.62 -25.53
CA LYS A 296 -0.84 20.13 -26.37
C LYS A 296 -2.05 19.19 -26.32
N THR A 297 -1.83 17.89 -26.58
CA THR A 297 -2.90 16.87 -26.57
C THR A 297 -3.60 16.80 -25.21
N LEU A 298 -2.83 16.84 -24.13
CA LEU A 298 -3.35 16.84 -22.76
C LEU A 298 -4.24 18.06 -22.49
N VAL A 299 -3.75 19.26 -22.81
CA VAL A 299 -4.46 20.52 -22.58
C VAL A 299 -5.77 20.59 -23.35
N GLU A 300 -5.76 20.19 -24.63
CA GLU A 300 -6.96 20.20 -25.48
C GLU A 300 -8.07 19.27 -24.94
N ARG A 301 -7.69 18.20 -24.23
CA ARG A 301 -8.64 17.22 -23.69
C ARG A 301 -9.05 17.47 -22.25
N CYS A 302 -8.18 18.08 -21.45
CA CYS A 302 -8.35 18.25 -20.01
C CYS A 302 -8.32 19.76 -19.63
N PRO A 303 -9.32 20.55 -20.04
CA PRO A 303 -9.36 21.99 -19.78
C PRO A 303 -9.60 22.34 -18.29
N SER A 304 -10.06 21.38 -17.50
CA SER A 304 -10.39 21.55 -16.07
C SER A 304 -9.18 21.42 -15.13
N ILE A 305 -7.97 21.28 -15.67
CA ILE A 305 -6.76 21.11 -14.85
C ILE A 305 -6.50 22.36 -13.99
N VAL A 306 -6.35 22.11 -12.69
CA VAL A 306 -6.02 23.08 -11.63
C VAL A 306 -4.58 22.92 -11.16
N HIS A 307 -4.09 21.68 -11.06
CA HIS A 307 -2.72 21.36 -10.65
C HIS A 307 -2.06 20.47 -11.71
N LEU A 308 -0.99 20.98 -12.33
CA LEU A 308 -0.23 20.28 -13.35
C LEU A 308 1.24 20.20 -12.95
N ASP A 309 1.75 18.99 -12.80
CA ASP A 309 3.16 18.73 -12.55
C ASP A 309 3.81 18.00 -13.71
N LEU A 310 4.69 18.71 -14.41
CA LEU A 310 5.48 18.26 -15.56
C LEU A 310 6.98 18.36 -15.27
N SER A 311 7.38 18.34 -13.99
CA SER A 311 8.78 18.40 -13.59
C SER A 311 9.61 17.30 -14.26
N ASP A 312 10.91 17.56 -14.45
CA ASP A 312 11.85 16.64 -15.10
C ASP A 312 11.49 16.29 -16.55
N SER A 313 10.76 17.17 -17.24
CA SER A 313 10.44 17.03 -18.67
C SER A 313 11.43 17.84 -19.51
N VAL A 314 12.59 17.25 -19.78
CA VAL A 314 13.73 17.97 -20.39
C VAL A 314 13.49 18.44 -21.83
N MET A 315 12.44 17.96 -22.51
CA MET A 315 12.08 18.37 -23.87
C MET A 315 11.11 19.55 -23.90
N LEU A 316 10.61 19.99 -22.75
CA LEU A 316 9.77 21.17 -22.66
C LEU A 316 10.62 22.44 -22.74
N LYS A 317 10.16 23.35 -23.60
CA LYS A 317 10.74 24.65 -23.89
C LYS A 317 9.66 25.73 -23.76
N PRO A 318 10.01 27.03 -23.72
CA PRO A 318 9.03 28.11 -23.55
C PRO A 318 7.85 28.08 -24.54
N GLU A 319 8.01 27.52 -25.73
CA GLU A 319 6.94 27.38 -26.72
C GLU A 319 5.74 26.57 -26.21
N CYS A 320 5.90 25.76 -25.15
CA CYS A 320 4.76 25.06 -24.54
C CYS A 320 3.84 25.96 -23.69
N PHE A 321 4.29 27.17 -23.30
CA PHE A 321 3.53 28.07 -22.44
C PHE A 321 2.22 28.51 -23.06
N GLN A 322 2.19 28.70 -24.39
CA GLN A 322 0.96 28.98 -25.15
C GLN A 322 -0.17 27.96 -24.90
N HIS A 323 0.16 26.72 -24.55
CA HIS A 323 -0.82 25.70 -24.20
C HIS A 323 -1.36 25.91 -22.78
N PHE A 324 -0.52 26.28 -21.82
CA PHE A 324 -0.96 26.53 -20.44
C PHE A 324 -1.94 27.70 -20.33
N HIS A 325 -1.86 28.70 -21.20
CA HIS A 325 -2.87 29.78 -21.27
C HIS A 325 -4.29 29.29 -21.56
N GLN A 326 -4.45 28.11 -22.16
CA GLN A 326 -5.76 27.52 -22.45
C GLN A 326 -6.41 26.92 -21.19
N LEU A 327 -5.61 26.64 -20.15
CA LEU A 327 -6.08 26.09 -18.88
C LEU A 327 -6.56 27.22 -17.95
N ILE A 328 -7.78 27.69 -18.16
CA ILE A 328 -8.35 28.83 -17.42
C ILE A 328 -8.43 28.62 -15.90
N PHE A 329 -8.41 27.36 -15.44
CA PHE A 329 -8.48 27.00 -14.02
C PHE A 329 -7.11 26.68 -13.39
N LEU A 330 -6.02 26.75 -14.16
CA LEU A 330 -4.68 26.36 -13.70
C LEU A 330 -4.19 27.26 -12.56
N GLN A 331 -4.00 26.69 -11.38
CA GLN A 331 -3.53 27.41 -10.19
C GLN A 331 -2.12 26.97 -9.76
N HIS A 332 -1.75 25.73 -10.04
CA HIS A 332 -0.50 25.15 -9.57
C HIS A 332 0.25 24.51 -10.74
N LEU A 333 1.39 25.07 -11.11
CA LEU A 333 2.23 24.57 -12.19
C LEU A 333 3.63 24.20 -11.67
N CYS A 334 4.09 22.99 -11.98
CA CYS A 334 5.43 22.54 -11.66
C CYS A 334 6.20 22.19 -12.95
N LEU A 335 7.31 22.90 -13.17
CA LEU A 335 8.25 22.74 -14.28
C LEU A 335 9.69 22.62 -13.76
N SER A 336 9.84 22.04 -12.56
CA SER A 336 11.15 21.89 -11.92
C SER A 336 12.03 20.99 -12.78
N ARG A 337 13.32 21.35 -12.93
CA ARG A 337 14.30 20.59 -13.74
C ARG A 337 13.93 20.44 -15.23
N CYS A 338 13.10 21.33 -15.77
CA CYS A 338 12.89 21.47 -17.22
C CYS A 338 14.01 22.34 -17.83
N TYR A 339 15.21 21.78 -17.96
CA TYR A 339 16.45 22.52 -18.23
C TYR A 339 16.51 23.34 -19.53
N GLN A 340 15.58 23.13 -20.47
CA GLN A 340 15.52 23.93 -21.70
C GLN A 340 14.68 25.21 -21.55
N ILE A 341 14.09 25.43 -20.38
CA ILE A 341 13.35 26.66 -20.04
C ILE A 341 14.33 27.63 -19.36
N SER A 342 14.50 28.81 -19.95
CA SER A 342 15.32 29.87 -19.35
C SER A 342 14.56 30.60 -18.24
N PRO A 343 15.24 31.10 -17.20
CA PRO A 343 14.60 31.91 -16.16
C PRO A 343 13.85 33.14 -16.68
N ALA A 344 14.34 33.76 -17.76
CA ALA A 344 13.71 34.94 -18.35
C ALA A 344 12.35 34.62 -18.97
N ALA A 345 12.20 33.45 -19.61
CA ALA A 345 10.95 33.03 -20.21
C ALA A 345 9.85 32.77 -19.16
N LEU A 346 10.21 32.43 -17.92
CA LEU A 346 9.24 32.17 -16.85
C LEU A 346 8.35 33.37 -16.51
N VAL A 347 8.75 34.58 -16.90
CA VAL A 347 7.92 35.80 -16.75
C VAL A 347 6.61 35.68 -17.53
N GLU A 348 6.62 35.02 -18.70
CA GLU A 348 5.42 34.81 -19.53
C GLU A 348 4.34 34.00 -18.79
N LEU A 349 4.72 33.09 -17.90
CA LEU A 349 3.77 32.32 -17.09
C LEU A 349 2.99 33.19 -16.09
N GLY A 350 3.48 34.40 -15.79
CA GLY A 350 2.78 35.39 -14.99
C GLY A 350 1.53 35.95 -15.65
N GLU A 351 1.41 35.81 -16.98
CA GLU A 351 0.23 36.24 -17.74
C GLU A 351 -0.96 35.28 -17.58
N ILE A 352 -0.77 34.11 -16.96
CA ILE A 352 -1.84 33.16 -16.64
C ILE A 352 -2.60 33.67 -15.40
N PRO A 353 -3.83 34.22 -15.54
CA PRO A 353 -4.46 35.00 -14.47
C PRO A 353 -4.90 34.16 -13.27
N SER A 354 -5.11 32.85 -13.47
CA SER A 354 -5.50 31.92 -12.41
C SER A 354 -4.32 31.32 -11.65
N LEU A 355 -3.09 31.50 -12.15
CA LEU A 355 -1.91 30.86 -11.58
C LEU A 355 -1.60 31.45 -10.20
N LYS A 356 -1.34 30.57 -9.21
CA LYS A 356 -1.06 30.95 -7.82
C LYS A 356 0.31 30.48 -7.35
N THR A 357 0.77 29.33 -7.84
CA THR A 357 2.05 28.75 -7.43
C THR A 357 2.81 28.21 -8.61
N LEU A 358 4.12 28.46 -8.63
CA LEU A 358 5.04 27.98 -9.66
C LEU A 358 6.23 27.28 -9.01
N GLN A 359 6.46 26.00 -9.35
CA GLN A 359 7.65 25.27 -8.89
C GLN A 359 8.63 25.07 -10.05
N VAL A 360 9.79 25.70 -9.98
CA VAL A 360 10.84 25.75 -11.01
C VAL A 360 12.21 25.47 -10.38
N PHE A 361 12.28 24.52 -9.46
CA PHE A 361 13.52 24.12 -8.81
C PHE A 361 14.53 23.60 -9.84
N GLY A 362 15.81 23.95 -9.65
CA GLY A 362 16.92 23.44 -10.46
C GLY A 362 17.12 24.14 -11.82
N ILE A 363 16.22 25.04 -12.24
CA ILE A 363 16.41 25.85 -13.46
C ILE A 363 16.63 27.34 -13.19
N VAL A 364 16.42 27.79 -11.94
CA VAL A 364 16.57 29.18 -11.51
C VAL A 364 17.65 29.26 -10.42
N THR A 365 18.59 30.19 -10.55
CA THR A 365 19.62 30.50 -9.53
C THR A 365 19.03 31.38 -8.43
N ASP A 366 19.66 31.47 -7.25
CA ASP A 366 19.13 32.27 -6.13
C ASP A 366 18.91 33.76 -6.52
N ASN A 367 19.86 34.37 -7.24
CA ASN A 367 19.72 35.74 -7.72
C ASN A 367 18.56 35.90 -8.71
N SER A 368 18.42 35.00 -9.68
CA SER A 368 17.33 35.06 -10.66
C SER A 368 15.97 34.72 -10.04
N LEU A 369 15.95 33.92 -8.97
CA LEU A 369 14.74 33.58 -8.22
C LEU A 369 14.19 34.80 -7.47
N GLN A 370 15.08 35.61 -6.88
CA GLN A 370 14.67 36.86 -6.24
C GLN A 370 14.05 37.82 -7.27
N ILE A 371 14.73 38.03 -8.41
CA ILE A 371 14.21 38.88 -9.50
C ILE A 371 12.86 38.35 -10.00
N LEU A 372 12.73 37.03 -10.19
CA LEU A 372 11.48 36.42 -10.66
C LEU A 372 10.33 36.63 -9.67
N LYS A 373 10.59 36.53 -8.36
CA LYS A 373 9.60 36.82 -7.30
C LYS A 373 9.22 38.30 -7.24
N GLU A 374 10.16 39.21 -7.51
CA GLU A 374 9.89 40.65 -7.58
C GLU A 374 9.07 41.00 -8.83
N THR A 375 9.35 40.36 -9.97
CA THR A 375 8.60 40.53 -11.22
C THR A 375 7.19 39.94 -11.16
N LEU A 376 7.01 38.83 -10.43
CA LEU A 376 5.74 38.10 -10.30
C LEU A 376 5.28 38.03 -8.82
N PRO A 377 4.92 39.17 -8.19
CA PRO A 377 4.68 39.25 -6.76
C PRO A 377 3.46 38.46 -6.29
N ASP A 378 2.48 38.23 -7.18
CA ASP A 378 1.26 37.48 -6.87
C ASP A 378 1.48 35.95 -6.87
N LEU A 379 2.60 35.47 -7.41
CA LEU A 379 2.93 34.06 -7.49
C LEU A 379 3.79 33.58 -6.32
N LYS A 380 3.41 32.44 -5.73
CA LYS A 380 4.27 31.72 -4.79
C LYS A 380 5.22 30.81 -5.56
N ILE A 381 6.48 31.23 -5.65
CA ILE A 381 7.52 30.52 -6.41
C ILE A 381 8.41 29.68 -5.49
N ASN A 382 8.64 28.41 -5.84
CA ASN A 382 9.53 27.46 -5.14
C ASN A 382 9.19 27.29 -3.65
N CYS A 383 7.90 27.21 -3.32
CA CYS A 383 7.41 27.07 -1.93
C CYS A 383 7.14 25.62 -1.51
N SER A 384 7.06 24.68 -2.46
CA SER A 384 6.63 23.30 -2.20
C SER A 384 7.52 22.30 -2.92
N HIS A 385 8.30 21.53 -2.17
CA HIS A 385 9.22 20.52 -2.71
C HIS A 385 8.54 19.20 -3.08
N PHE A 386 7.37 18.92 -2.50
CA PHE A 386 6.67 17.66 -2.64
C PHE A 386 5.29 17.86 -3.27
N THR A 387 4.93 16.95 -4.16
CA THR A 387 3.58 16.89 -4.74
C THR A 387 2.58 16.36 -3.70
N ALA A 388 1.38 16.93 -3.69
CA ALA A 388 0.24 16.41 -2.92
C ALA A 388 -0.73 15.58 -3.77
N ILE A 389 -0.55 15.56 -5.10
CA ILE A 389 -1.49 14.99 -6.07
C ILE A 389 -1.69 13.49 -5.79
N ALA A 390 -2.93 13.11 -5.51
CA ALA A 390 -3.38 11.74 -5.20
C ALA A 390 -2.66 11.09 -3.99
N ARG A 391 -1.95 11.86 -3.15
CA ARG A 391 -1.22 11.32 -2.00
C ARG A 391 -2.19 10.94 -0.86
N PRO A 392 -2.11 9.70 -0.31
CA PRO A 392 -3.02 9.27 0.75
C PRO A 392 -2.89 10.05 2.05
N THR A 393 -1.68 10.46 2.42
CA THR A 393 -1.42 11.27 3.62
C THR A 393 -0.53 12.44 3.23
N ILE A 394 -0.91 13.67 3.61
CA ILE A 394 -0.17 14.89 3.32
C ILE A 394 0.36 15.48 4.64
N GLY A 395 1.65 15.84 4.67
CA GLY A 395 2.30 16.47 5.82
C GLY A 395 2.94 15.49 6.82
N ASN A 396 3.61 16.05 7.84
CA ASN A 396 4.49 15.31 8.75
C ASN A 396 3.77 14.74 10.00
N LYS A 397 2.44 14.83 10.03
CA LYS A 397 1.67 14.41 11.21
C LYS A 397 1.50 12.89 11.18
N LYS A 398 1.81 12.22 12.30
CA LYS A 398 1.52 10.81 12.60
C LYS A 398 0.00 10.55 12.72
N ASN A 399 -0.79 11.18 11.88
CA ASN A 399 -2.22 10.97 11.87
C ASN A 399 -2.47 9.64 11.18
N HIS A 400 -3.21 8.76 11.84
CA HIS A 400 -3.72 7.49 11.30
C HIS A 400 -4.82 7.78 10.25
N GLU A 401 -4.52 8.66 9.30
CA GLU A 401 -5.45 9.23 8.34
C GLU A 401 -5.03 8.88 6.91
N ILE A 402 -6.03 8.59 6.09
CA ILE A 402 -5.91 8.29 4.68
C ILE A 402 -7.00 9.07 3.93
N TRP A 403 -6.58 10.00 3.07
CA TRP A 403 -7.45 11.00 2.42
C TRP A 403 -8.40 11.72 3.40
N GLY A 404 -7.89 12.09 4.58
CA GLY A 404 -8.65 12.76 5.63
C GLY A 404 -9.53 11.83 6.49
N ILE A 405 -9.59 10.53 6.19
CA ILE A 405 -10.38 9.56 6.95
C ILE A 405 -9.51 8.96 8.05
N LYS A 406 -9.92 9.14 9.31
CA LYS A 406 -9.23 8.58 10.47
C LYS A 406 -9.54 7.09 10.65
N CYS A 407 -8.51 6.26 10.75
CA CYS A 407 -8.64 4.84 11.05
C CYS A 407 -8.91 4.60 12.53
N ARG A 408 -9.97 3.84 12.83
CA ARG A 408 -10.37 3.42 14.18
C ARG A 408 -9.50 2.25 14.64
N LEU A 409 -9.40 1.21 13.81
CA LEU A 409 -8.62 0.03 14.13
C LEU A 409 -7.17 0.26 13.74
N THR A 410 -6.31 0.36 14.75
CA THR A 410 -4.88 0.57 14.58
C THR A 410 -4.11 -0.40 15.45
N LEU A 411 -3.04 -0.99 14.93
CA LEU A 411 -2.03 -1.64 15.77
C LEU A 411 -1.18 -0.56 16.43
N ARG A 412 -1.48 -0.17 17.67
CA ARG A 412 -0.56 0.69 18.45
C ARG A 412 0.68 -0.12 18.83
N ASN A 413 1.85 0.51 18.74
CA ASN A 413 3.02 -0.02 19.43
C ASN A 413 2.82 0.22 20.92
N SER A 414 3.06 -0.79 21.75
CA SER A 414 2.93 -0.74 23.22
C SER A 414 3.85 0.29 23.93
N ASN A 415 4.61 1.10 23.18
CA ASN A 415 5.56 2.09 23.68
C ASN A 415 5.18 3.49 23.17
N SER A 416 3.96 3.93 23.42
CA SER A 416 3.55 5.33 23.25
C SER A 416 2.70 5.77 24.43
#